data_AF-A0A1W9HGI9-F1
#
_entry.id   AF-A0A1W9HGI9-F1
#
_cell.length_a   1.000
_cell.length_b   1.000
_cell.length_c   1.000
_cell.angle_alpha   90.00
_cell.angle_beta   90.00
_cell.angle_gamma   90.00
#
_symmetry.space_group_name_H-M   'P 1'
#
loop_
_entity.id
_entity.type
_entity.pdbx_description
1 polymer ?
#
loop_
_entity_poly.entity_id
_entity_poly.type
_entity_poly.pdbx_seq_one_letter_code
_entity_poly.pdbx_strand_id
1 'polypeptide(L)'
;MITTGLKSSPPTGKRSGKPFLSLLGAGALIAYLAWEVYFSTGLLGCFSALQFDSFGQSLPVLNLTAVLVLLGTAEFGRRRRRVYRATRAATQQVRTLALADDFASTLRDFRWFLITLALAVLLLVVGMTLAATPVRVVPPHWPAARLDATMMVGTPRNELASSLADDLLTTRQQRFFVPLIEPAAPRHIGYFIEVRPAPKWDGLTPPRADLSRPLMKVFAPRPGFVEPLYARSGYRVLPMNGVLTAEPWGLARPQMITAAYLLILALMSWAAQWFQAGHRQNLARRLEPNAA
;
A
#
# COMPACT_ATOMS: atom_id res chain seq x y z
N MET A 1 41.70 20.69 -47.80
CA MET A 1 40.46 19.91 -47.58
C MET A 1 40.70 19.02 -46.37
N ILE A 2 40.34 19.49 -45.18
CA ILE A 2 40.62 18.79 -43.91
C ILE A 2 39.33 18.08 -43.52
N THR A 3 39.28 16.78 -43.75
CA THR A 3 38.21 15.89 -43.30
C THR A 3 38.36 15.71 -41.79
N THR A 4 37.78 16.62 -41.00
CA THR A 4 37.59 16.41 -39.56
C THR A 4 36.51 15.35 -39.36
N GLY A 5 36.91 14.08 -39.50
CA GLY A 5 36.10 12.93 -39.13
C GLY A 5 35.86 12.96 -37.63
N LEU A 6 34.75 13.56 -37.21
CA LEU A 6 34.17 13.43 -35.88
C LEU A 6 33.65 11.99 -35.71
N LYS A 7 34.57 11.04 -35.58
CA LYS A 7 34.30 9.76 -34.89
C LYS A 7 34.13 10.09 -33.41
N SER A 8 32.99 10.68 -33.07
CA SER A 8 32.51 10.68 -31.69
C SER A 8 32.10 9.25 -31.39
N SER A 9 33.05 8.44 -30.94
CA SER A 9 32.72 7.19 -30.28
C SER A 9 31.68 7.54 -29.22
N PRO A 10 30.47 6.97 -29.26
CA PRO A 10 29.47 7.24 -28.23
C PRO A 10 30.17 6.94 -26.91
N PRO A 11 30.15 7.86 -25.93
CA PRO A 11 30.80 7.62 -24.67
C PRO A 11 30.27 6.28 -24.18
N THR A 12 31.16 5.27 -24.13
CA THR A 12 30.96 4.00 -23.46
C THR A 12 30.94 4.33 -21.97
N GLY A 13 29.95 5.12 -21.58
CA GLY A 13 29.64 5.42 -20.20
C GLY A 13 29.38 4.06 -19.59
N LYS A 14 30.35 3.59 -18.80
CA LYS A 14 30.19 2.50 -17.84
C LYS A 14 28.75 2.59 -17.36
N ARG A 15 27.92 1.62 -17.77
CA ARG A 15 26.55 1.45 -17.27
C ARG A 15 26.72 1.33 -15.76
N SER A 16 26.68 2.46 -15.05
CA SER A 16 27.03 2.47 -13.64
C SER A 16 25.99 1.60 -12.99
N GLY A 17 26.44 0.48 -12.42
CA GLY A 17 25.61 -0.54 -11.79
C GLY A 17 24.86 0.03 -10.60
N LYS A 18 23.79 0.79 -10.87
CA LYS A 18 22.93 1.42 -9.89
C LYS A 18 21.50 0.86 -9.82
N PRO A 19 21.14 -0.36 -10.32
CA PRO A 19 19.88 -0.94 -9.86
C PRO A 19 19.93 -1.24 -8.35
N PHE A 20 21.12 -1.34 -7.75
CA PHE A 20 21.29 -1.67 -6.34
C PHE A 20 20.87 -0.54 -5.40
N LEU A 21 21.11 0.73 -5.76
CA LEU A 21 20.71 1.89 -4.96
C LEU A 21 19.20 2.15 -5.03
N SER A 22 18.54 1.83 -6.15
CA SER A 22 17.08 1.89 -6.25
C SER A 22 16.41 0.72 -5.52
N LEU A 23 17.02 -0.47 -5.51
CA LEU A 23 16.54 -1.62 -4.73
C LEU A 23 16.70 -1.42 -3.22
N LEU A 24 17.82 -0.84 -2.75
CA LEU A 24 17.97 -0.48 -1.34
C LEU A 24 16.96 0.60 -0.91
N GLY A 25 16.72 1.60 -1.76
CA GLY A 25 15.69 2.61 -1.51
C GLY A 25 14.27 2.02 -1.50
N ALA A 26 13.98 1.11 -2.43
CA ALA A 26 12.70 0.39 -2.48
C ALA A 26 12.53 -0.52 -1.25
N GLY A 27 13.59 -1.24 -0.85
CA GLY A 27 13.61 -2.09 0.33
C GLY A 27 13.40 -1.29 1.61
N ALA A 28 14.09 -0.15 1.76
CA ALA A 28 13.90 0.75 2.89
C ALA A 28 12.49 1.34 2.93
N LEU A 29 11.92 1.72 1.78
CA LEU A 29 10.55 2.19 1.70
C LEU A 29 9.54 1.07 2.02
N ILE A 30 9.75 -0.14 1.51
CA ILE A 30 8.90 -1.29 1.83
C ILE A 30 8.99 -1.60 3.32
N ALA A 31 10.19 -1.59 3.91
CA ALA A 31 10.39 -1.78 5.34
C ALA A 31 9.70 -0.68 6.16
N TYR A 32 9.79 0.57 5.70
CA TYR A 32 9.09 1.71 6.31
C TYR A 32 7.57 1.56 6.23
N LEU A 33 7.03 1.21 5.06
CA LEU A 33 5.61 0.99 4.87
C LEU A 33 5.12 -0.22 5.69
N ALA A 34 5.91 -1.29 5.77
CA ALA A 34 5.61 -2.44 6.61
C ALA A 34 5.64 -2.06 8.10
N TRP A 35 6.59 -1.22 8.51
CA TRP A 35 6.65 -0.66 9.86
C TRP A 35 5.43 0.21 10.16
N GLU A 36 5.03 1.12 9.26
CA GLU A 36 3.82 1.94 9.44
C GLU A 36 2.56 1.07 9.50
N VAL A 37 2.45 0.07 8.64
CA VAL A 37 1.36 -0.91 8.64
C VAL A 37 1.27 -1.64 9.98
N TYR A 38 2.42 -2.01 10.55
CA TYR A 38 2.51 -2.76 11.79
C TYR A 38 2.18 -1.91 13.02
N PHE A 39 2.73 -0.70 13.10
CA PHE A 39 2.52 0.19 14.24
C PHE A 39 1.27 1.07 14.10
N SER A 40 0.64 1.12 12.92
CA SER A 40 -0.46 2.02 12.58
C SER A 40 -0.12 3.51 12.80
N THR A 41 1.18 3.84 12.76
CA THR A 41 1.70 5.19 12.99
C THR A 41 2.52 5.67 11.78
N GLY A 42 2.67 6.99 11.64
CA GLY A 42 3.53 7.59 10.62
C GLY A 42 2.77 8.48 9.64
N LEU A 43 3.33 8.66 8.46
CA LEU A 43 2.86 9.53 7.38
C LEU A 43 1.52 9.05 6.80
N LEU A 44 1.36 7.75 6.54
CA LEU A 44 0.07 7.21 6.09
C LEU A 44 -0.98 7.28 7.20
N GLY A 45 -0.59 7.06 8.45
CA GLY A 45 -1.46 7.22 9.61
C GLY A 45 -1.96 8.66 9.78
N CYS A 46 -1.06 9.63 9.63
CA CYS A 46 -1.38 11.05 9.67
C CYS A 46 -2.33 11.45 8.54
N PHE A 47 -2.08 11.03 7.30
CA PHE A 47 -3.01 11.28 6.18
C PHE A 47 -4.36 10.61 6.39
N SER A 48 -4.39 9.38 6.90
CA SER A 48 -5.62 8.67 7.22
C SER A 48 -6.43 9.39 8.29
N ALA A 49 -5.79 9.88 9.36
CA ALA A 49 -6.44 10.67 10.40
C ALA A 49 -6.98 12.00 9.85
N LEU A 50 -6.18 12.75 9.08
CA LEU A 50 -6.59 14.00 8.44
C LEU A 50 -7.78 13.81 7.49
N GLN A 51 -7.76 12.76 6.66
CA GLN A 51 -8.86 12.42 5.76
C GLN A 51 -10.12 12.04 6.53
N PHE A 52 -9.98 11.25 7.59
CA PHE A 52 -11.11 10.88 8.42
C PHE A 52 -11.73 12.11 9.11
N ASP A 53 -10.90 13.00 9.66
CA ASP A 53 -11.39 14.23 10.29
C ASP A 53 -12.02 15.20 9.28
N SER A 54 -11.54 15.22 8.03
CA SER A 54 -12.04 16.14 7.00
C SER A 54 -13.24 15.60 6.21
N PHE A 55 -13.27 14.30 5.94
CA PHE A 55 -14.21 13.66 5.01
C PHE A 55 -15.04 12.54 5.65
N GLY A 56 -14.79 12.19 6.91
CA GLY A 56 -15.44 11.06 7.60
C GLY A 56 -14.98 9.69 7.12
N GLN A 57 -13.94 9.61 6.28
CA GLN A 57 -13.44 8.37 5.68
C GLN A 57 -11.94 8.45 5.39
N SER A 58 -11.26 7.30 5.45
CA SER A 58 -9.87 7.17 5.00
C SER A 58 -9.86 6.55 3.61
N LEU A 59 -8.99 7.04 2.73
CA LEU A 59 -8.83 6.55 1.36
C LEU A 59 -7.41 5.98 1.20
N PRO A 60 -7.20 4.67 1.45
CA PRO A 60 -5.87 4.05 1.40
C PRO A 60 -5.16 4.26 0.07
N VAL A 61 -5.91 4.19 -1.03
CA VAL A 61 -5.39 4.42 -2.39
C VAL A 61 -4.86 5.84 -2.53
N LEU A 62 -5.58 6.85 -2.02
CA LEU A 62 -5.16 8.24 -2.08
C LEU A 62 -3.85 8.47 -1.30
N ASN A 63 -3.73 7.85 -0.11
CA ASN A 63 -2.51 7.93 0.70
C ASN A 63 -1.32 7.31 -0.02
N LEU A 64 -1.51 6.14 -0.61
CA LEU A 64 -0.49 5.46 -1.41
C LEU A 64 -0.09 6.32 -2.62
N THR A 65 -1.06 6.83 -3.39
CA THR A 65 -0.79 7.71 -4.53
C THR A 65 -0.04 8.96 -4.13
N ALA A 66 -0.41 9.60 -3.01
CA ALA A 66 0.29 10.78 -2.51
C ALA A 66 1.76 10.49 -2.21
N VAL A 67 2.05 9.38 -1.52
CA VAL A 67 3.43 8.95 -1.24
C VAL A 67 4.19 8.64 -2.54
N LEU A 68 3.57 7.93 -3.48
CA LEU A 68 4.18 7.62 -4.78
C LEU A 68 4.50 8.89 -5.58
N VAL A 69 3.59 9.87 -5.58
CA VAL A 69 3.79 11.15 -6.28
C VAL A 69 4.90 11.96 -5.60
N LEU A 70 4.93 12.05 -4.27
CA LEU A 70 5.97 12.77 -3.54
C LEU A 70 7.36 12.17 -3.77
N LEU A 71 7.49 10.85 -3.67
CA LEU A 71 8.75 10.16 -3.91
C LEU A 71 9.16 10.22 -5.39
N GLY A 72 8.21 10.01 -6.29
CA GLY A 72 8.43 10.06 -7.74
C GLY A 72 8.88 11.44 -8.20
N THR A 73 8.23 12.51 -7.73
CA THR A 73 8.59 13.90 -8.09
C THR A 73 9.97 14.29 -7.55
N ALA A 74 10.30 13.90 -6.31
CA ALA A 74 11.60 14.16 -5.72
C ALA A 74 12.74 13.47 -6.49
N GLU A 75 12.59 12.18 -6.80
CA GLU A 75 13.60 11.43 -7.55
C GLU A 75 13.71 11.91 -9.00
N PHE A 76 12.58 12.17 -9.65
CA PHE A 76 12.57 12.73 -11.02
C PHE A 76 13.27 14.09 -11.06
N GLY A 77 13.00 14.97 -10.10
CA GLY A 77 13.68 16.27 -9.98
C GLY A 77 15.19 16.14 -9.78
N ARG A 78 15.64 15.19 -8.94
CA ARG A 78 17.07 14.92 -8.71
C ARG A 78 17.76 14.38 -9.97
N ARG A 79 17.15 13.41 -10.67
CA ARG A 79 17.69 12.85 -11.92
C ARG A 79 17.76 13.89 -13.02
N ARG A 80 16.69 14.65 -13.24
CA ARG A 80 16.65 15.73 -14.23
C ARG A 80 17.74 16.78 -14.00
N ARG A 81 18.00 17.18 -12.74
CA ARG A 81 19.11 18.09 -12.39
C ARG A 81 20.48 17.49 -12.73
N ARG A 82 20.69 16.19 -12.51
CA ARG A 82 21.94 15.49 -12.85
C ARG A 82 22.15 15.44 -14.36
N VAL A 83 21.13 15.06 -15.13
CA VAL A 83 21.20 15.04 -16.60
C VAL A 83 21.45 16.43 -17.16
N TYR A 84 20.74 17.44 -16.66
CA TYR A 84 20.95 18.84 -17.06
C TYR A 84 22.38 19.30 -16.82
N ARG A 85 22.96 18.98 -15.65
CA ARG A 85 24.35 19.32 -15.33
C ARG A 85 25.34 18.60 -16.24
N ALA A 86 25.12 17.31 -16.51
CA ALA A 86 26.00 16.50 -17.37
C ALA A 86 25.93 16.91 -18.85
N THR A 87 24.79 17.45 -19.30
CA THR A 87 24.56 17.82 -20.71
C THR A 87 24.61 19.33 -20.96
N ARG A 88 25.11 20.13 -20.00
CA ARG A 88 25.07 21.60 -20.08
C ARG A 88 25.84 22.18 -21.28
N ALA A 89 26.91 21.52 -21.70
CA ALA A 89 27.72 21.90 -22.86
C ALA A 89 27.40 21.10 -24.13
N ALA A 90 26.42 20.18 -24.08
CA ALA A 90 26.07 19.34 -25.22
C ALA A 90 25.12 20.08 -26.18
N THR A 91 25.13 19.67 -27.45
CA THR A 91 24.14 20.17 -28.43
C THR A 91 22.71 19.83 -27.99
N GLN A 92 21.75 20.64 -28.43
CA GLN A 92 20.33 20.45 -28.10
C GLN A 92 19.82 19.05 -28.48
N GLN A 93 20.36 18.46 -29.55
CA GLN A 93 20.03 17.11 -30.01
C GLN A 93 20.52 16.04 -29.01
N VAL A 94 21.79 16.10 -28.59
CA VAL A 94 22.37 15.18 -27.59
C VAL A 94 21.63 15.31 -26.26
N ARG A 95 21.25 16.53 -25.88
CA ARG A 95 20.48 16.78 -24.66
C ARG A 95 19.06 16.20 -24.72
N THR A 96 18.39 16.30 -25.87
CA THR A 96 17.04 15.71 -26.06
C THR A 96 17.09 14.19 -25.98
N LEU A 97 18.07 13.55 -26.62
CA LEU A 97 18.27 12.09 -26.56
C LEU A 97 18.62 11.63 -25.14
N ALA A 98 19.50 12.35 -24.43
CA ALA A 98 19.85 12.04 -23.05
C ALA A 98 18.66 12.14 -22.09
N LEU A 99 17.78 13.14 -22.26
CA LEU A 99 16.55 13.26 -21.49
C LEU A 99 15.55 12.14 -21.81
N ALA A 100 15.45 11.73 -23.08
CA ALA A 100 14.62 10.61 -23.48
C ALA A 100 15.13 9.29 -22.87
N ASP A 101 16.44 9.06 -22.83
CA ASP A 101 17.02 7.87 -22.20
C ASP A 101 16.82 7.86 -20.68
N ASP A 102 16.98 9.00 -20.01
CA ASP A 102 16.74 9.13 -18.57
C ASP A 102 15.27 8.88 -18.23
N PHE A 103 14.33 9.42 -19.01
CA PHE A 103 12.90 9.17 -18.81
C PHE A 103 12.54 7.69 -19.02
N ALA A 104 13.08 7.05 -20.06
CA ALA A 104 12.85 5.62 -20.31
C ALA A 104 13.43 4.73 -19.19
N SER A 105 14.60 5.11 -18.64
CA SER A 105 15.18 4.43 -17.48
C SER A 105 14.32 4.60 -16.22
N THR A 106 13.74 5.80 -16.04
CA THR A 106 12.88 6.12 -14.90
C THR A 106 11.57 5.33 -14.95
N LEU A 107 10.94 5.22 -16.12
CA LEU A 107 9.74 4.37 -16.29
C LEU A 107 10.03 2.90 -15.98
N ARG A 108 11.21 2.40 -16.37
CA ARG A 108 11.63 1.04 -16.06
C ARG A 108 11.81 0.82 -14.56
N ASP A 109 12.51 1.73 -13.89
CA ASP A 109 12.73 1.66 -12.44
C ASP A 109 11.40 1.74 -11.69
N PHE A 110 10.52 2.66 -12.10
CA PHE A 110 9.18 2.82 -11.53
C PHE A 110 8.33 1.56 -11.72
N ARG A 111 8.37 0.93 -12.90
CA ARG A 111 7.67 -0.34 -13.15
C ARG A 111 8.15 -1.43 -12.19
N TRP A 112 9.46 -1.62 -12.07
CA TRP A 112 10.00 -2.65 -11.18
C TRP A 112 9.64 -2.38 -9.73
N PHE A 113 9.71 -1.12 -9.31
CA PHE A 113 9.25 -0.70 -7.99
C PHE A 113 7.77 -1.08 -7.75
N LEU A 114 6.87 -0.78 -8.69
CA LEU A 114 5.45 -1.14 -8.59
C LEU A 114 5.24 -2.66 -8.51
N ILE A 115 5.97 -3.44 -9.30
CA ILE A 115 5.91 -4.92 -9.27
C ILE A 115 6.39 -5.43 -7.91
N THR A 116 7.52 -4.94 -7.40
CA THR A 116 8.04 -5.34 -6.09
C THR A 116 7.06 -5.00 -4.97
N LEU A 117 6.43 -3.81 -5.04
CA LEU A 117 5.41 -3.41 -4.07
C LEU A 117 4.17 -4.30 -4.15
N ALA A 118 3.70 -4.64 -5.35
CA ALA A 118 2.58 -5.56 -5.55
C ALA A 118 2.88 -6.95 -4.97
N LEU A 119 4.09 -7.48 -5.21
CA LEU A 119 4.54 -8.75 -4.64
C LEU A 119 4.62 -8.68 -3.11
N ALA A 120 5.11 -7.59 -2.53
CA ALA A 120 5.14 -7.41 -1.08
C ALA A 120 3.73 -7.43 -0.46
N VAL A 121 2.76 -6.77 -1.12
CA VAL A 121 1.35 -6.79 -0.70
C VAL A 121 0.76 -8.20 -0.81
N LEU A 122 1.07 -8.94 -1.88
CA LEU A 122 0.62 -10.33 -2.04
C LEU A 122 1.24 -11.26 -0.99
N LEU A 123 2.53 -11.10 -0.70
CA LEU A 123 3.21 -11.85 0.36
C LEU A 123 2.61 -11.55 1.74
N LEU A 124 2.25 -10.29 2.00
CA LEU A 124 1.52 -9.91 3.21
C LEU A 124 0.17 -10.63 3.29
N VAL A 125 -0.60 -10.66 2.19
CA VAL A 125 -1.88 -11.40 2.12
C VAL A 125 -1.69 -12.88 2.43
N VAL A 126 -0.69 -13.52 1.82
CA VAL A 126 -0.37 -14.94 2.09
C VAL A 126 0.05 -15.14 3.55
N GLY A 127 0.86 -14.24 4.11
CA GLY A 127 1.24 -14.29 5.52
C GLY A 127 0.04 -14.17 6.45
N MET A 128 -0.89 -13.26 6.16
CA MET A 128 -2.13 -13.07 6.93
C MET A 128 -3.03 -14.31 6.90
N THR A 129 -3.15 -14.98 5.75
CA THR A 129 -3.98 -16.18 5.61
C THR A 129 -3.35 -17.40 6.26
N LEU A 130 -2.03 -17.58 6.13
CA LEU A 130 -1.30 -18.70 6.75
C LEU A 130 -1.21 -18.58 8.28
N ALA A 131 -1.13 -17.35 8.82
CA ALA A 131 -1.09 -17.11 10.26
C ALA A 131 -2.49 -17.13 10.92
N ALA A 132 -3.56 -17.32 10.14
CA ALA A 132 -4.92 -17.32 10.65
C ALA A 132 -5.16 -18.54 11.54
N THR A 133 -5.60 -18.31 12.78
CA THR A 133 -5.84 -19.38 13.77
C THR A 133 -7.28 -19.38 14.23
N PRO A 134 -7.93 -20.54 14.39
CA PRO A 134 -9.30 -20.59 14.90
C PRO A 134 -9.32 -20.20 16.38
N VAL A 135 -10.25 -19.33 16.75
CA VAL A 135 -10.48 -18.82 18.09
C VAL A 135 -11.98 -18.79 18.39
N ARG A 136 -12.36 -19.30 19.56
CA ARG A 136 -13.72 -19.23 20.09
C ARG A 136 -13.82 -18.12 21.12
N VAL A 137 -14.71 -17.16 20.88
CA VAL A 137 -15.02 -16.13 21.87
C VAL A 137 -15.98 -16.71 22.91
N VAL A 138 -15.61 -16.62 24.18
CA VAL A 138 -16.40 -17.10 25.31
C VAL A 138 -16.79 -15.95 26.23
N PRO A 139 -17.96 -16.04 26.89
CA PRO A 139 -18.43 -14.96 27.74
C PRO A 139 -17.58 -14.81 29.02
N PRO A 140 -17.61 -13.64 29.69
CA PRO A 140 -16.80 -13.34 30.87
C PRO A 140 -16.94 -14.30 32.05
N HIS A 141 -18.09 -14.96 32.17
CA HIS A 141 -18.39 -15.89 33.26
C HIS A 141 -17.88 -17.31 33.00
N TRP A 142 -17.19 -17.54 31.88
CA TRP A 142 -16.63 -18.86 31.56
C TRP A 142 -15.51 -19.24 32.55
N PRO A 143 -15.45 -20.48 33.05
CA PRO A 143 -14.45 -20.86 34.06
C PRO A 143 -13.04 -20.80 33.49
N ALA A 144 -12.12 -20.11 34.18
CA ALA A 144 -10.73 -19.97 33.74
C ALA A 144 -10.02 -21.33 33.54
N ALA A 145 -10.35 -22.33 34.36
CA ALA A 145 -9.82 -23.69 34.26
C ALA A 145 -10.25 -24.44 32.98
N ARG A 146 -11.23 -23.93 32.24
CA ARG A 146 -11.72 -24.49 30.96
C ARG A 146 -11.25 -23.70 29.74
N LEU A 147 -10.44 -22.65 29.92
CA LEU A 147 -9.88 -21.89 28.82
C LEU A 147 -8.69 -22.65 28.22
N ASP A 148 -8.71 -22.79 26.90
CA ASP A 148 -7.57 -23.29 26.12
C ASP A 148 -6.93 -22.16 25.30
N ALA A 149 -5.84 -22.47 24.59
CA ALA A 149 -5.14 -21.50 23.74
C ALA A 149 -5.96 -21.00 22.55
N THR A 150 -7.10 -21.63 22.25
CA THR A 150 -8.02 -21.23 21.19
C THR A 150 -9.25 -20.50 21.72
N MET A 151 -9.33 -20.20 23.02
CA MET A 151 -10.44 -19.45 23.61
C MET A 151 -10.04 -18.03 23.94
N MET A 152 -10.95 -17.09 23.72
CA MET A 152 -10.78 -15.68 24.04
C MET A 152 -11.97 -15.20 24.88
N VAL A 153 -11.69 -14.71 26.08
CA VAL A 153 -12.71 -14.17 26.97
C VAL A 153 -13.00 -12.72 26.61
N GLY A 154 -14.26 -12.40 26.30
CA GLY A 154 -14.61 -11.02 26.01
C GLY A 154 -16.08 -10.81 25.74
N THR A 155 -16.51 -9.54 25.76
CA THR A 155 -17.86 -9.14 25.38
C THR A 155 -17.82 -8.20 24.19
N PRO A 156 -18.51 -8.51 23.07
CA PRO A 156 -18.60 -7.59 21.94
C PRO A 156 -19.40 -6.34 22.33
N ARG A 157 -18.85 -5.15 22.07
CA ARG A 157 -19.57 -3.88 22.27
C ARG A 157 -20.12 -3.38 20.93
N ASN A 158 -21.27 -3.91 20.53
CA ASN A 158 -21.91 -3.59 19.23
C ASN A 158 -22.21 -2.09 19.06
N GLU A 159 -22.46 -1.35 20.15
CA GLU A 159 -22.67 0.11 20.15
C GLU A 159 -21.45 0.89 19.66
N LEU A 160 -20.26 0.30 19.78
CA LEU A 160 -18.99 0.85 19.35
C LEU A 160 -18.57 0.33 17.97
N ALA A 161 -19.50 -0.24 17.20
CA ALA A 161 -19.25 -0.74 15.86
C ALA A 161 -18.76 0.40 14.96
N SER A 162 -17.58 0.21 14.37
CA SER A 162 -17.08 1.09 13.31
C SER A 162 -17.24 0.40 11.96
N SER A 163 -17.68 1.11 10.94
CA SER A 163 -17.51 0.66 9.56
C SER A 163 -16.15 1.10 9.04
N LEU A 164 -15.40 0.15 8.47
CA LEU A 164 -14.30 0.51 7.58
C LEU A 164 -14.88 0.41 6.17
N ALA A 165 -15.33 1.55 5.63
CA ALA A 165 -15.66 1.65 4.21
C ALA A 165 -14.36 1.70 3.40
N ASP A 166 -13.60 0.60 3.39
CA ASP A 166 -12.33 0.50 2.65
C ASP A 166 -12.52 0.44 1.12
N ASP A 167 -13.76 0.48 0.63
CA ASP A 167 -14.04 0.14 -0.77
C ASP A 167 -15.26 0.90 -1.34
N LEU A 168 -15.07 2.19 -1.63
CA LEU A 168 -16.12 3.01 -2.26
C LEU A 168 -16.24 2.85 -3.78
N LEU A 169 -15.30 2.16 -4.43
CA LEU A 169 -15.24 2.16 -5.90
C LEU A 169 -15.60 0.81 -6.55
N THR A 170 -15.46 -0.33 -5.87
CA THR A 170 -15.69 -1.63 -6.56
C THR A 170 -16.48 -2.69 -5.80
N THR A 171 -16.49 -2.70 -4.47
CA THR A 171 -17.25 -3.71 -3.72
C THR A 171 -18.29 -3.08 -2.80
N ARG A 172 -19.59 -3.29 -3.09
CA ARG A 172 -20.72 -2.85 -2.23
C ARG A 172 -20.81 -3.61 -0.89
N GLN A 173 -19.74 -4.24 -0.42
CA GLN A 173 -19.77 -5.04 0.81
C GLN A 173 -19.51 -4.14 2.02
N GLN A 174 -20.57 -3.74 2.70
CA GLN A 174 -20.46 -3.09 4.00
C GLN A 174 -19.96 -4.09 5.04
N ARG A 175 -18.89 -3.73 5.74
CA ARG A 175 -18.33 -4.51 6.84
C ARG A 175 -18.14 -3.63 8.06
N PHE A 176 -18.52 -4.19 9.19
CA PHE A 176 -18.41 -3.54 10.48
C PHE A 176 -17.42 -4.29 11.34
N PHE A 177 -16.76 -3.55 12.22
CA PHE A 177 -15.79 -4.06 13.15
C PHE A 177 -16.27 -3.69 14.54
N VAL A 178 -16.62 -4.72 15.30
CA VAL A 178 -17.11 -4.58 16.67
C VAL A 178 -15.96 -4.84 17.63
N PRO A 179 -15.60 -3.90 18.52
CA PRO A 179 -14.53 -4.15 19.48
C PRO A 179 -14.95 -5.23 20.47
N LEU A 180 -14.03 -6.17 20.73
CA LEU A 180 -14.13 -7.15 21.79
C LEU A 180 -13.47 -6.57 23.05
N ILE A 181 -14.26 -6.37 24.10
CA ILE A 181 -13.78 -5.84 25.38
C ILE A 181 -13.49 -7.00 26.34
N GLU A 182 -12.24 -7.08 26.78
CA GLU A 182 -11.82 -8.04 27.80
C GLU A 182 -12.24 -7.53 29.20
N PRO A 183 -12.79 -8.39 30.07
CA PRO A 183 -13.24 -7.97 31.41
C PRO A 183 -12.10 -7.44 32.28
N ALA A 184 -10.91 -8.02 32.14
CA ALA A 184 -9.73 -7.63 32.90
C ALA A 184 -9.17 -6.26 32.47
N ALA A 185 -9.52 -5.79 31.28
CA ALA A 185 -9.01 -4.54 30.72
C ALA A 185 -10.14 -3.78 29.98
N PRO A 186 -11.15 -3.27 30.70
CA PRO A 186 -12.42 -2.80 30.10
C PRO A 186 -12.29 -1.57 29.19
N ARG A 187 -11.16 -0.86 29.25
CA ARG A 187 -10.82 0.27 28.38
C ARG A 187 -9.79 -0.05 27.32
N HIS A 188 -9.26 -1.27 27.29
CA HIS A 188 -8.30 -1.70 26.28
C HIS A 188 -9.02 -2.54 25.24
N ILE A 189 -8.90 -2.14 23.98
CA ILE A 189 -9.42 -2.90 22.85
C ILE A 189 -8.23 -3.68 22.29
N GLY A 190 -8.27 -5.01 22.42
CA GLY A 190 -7.25 -5.94 21.90
C GLY A 190 -7.65 -6.65 20.61
N TYR A 191 -8.96 -6.75 20.32
CA TYR A 191 -9.47 -7.46 19.16
C TYR A 191 -10.73 -6.80 18.62
N PHE A 192 -10.95 -6.97 17.32
CA PHE A 192 -12.18 -6.58 16.65
C PHE A 192 -12.84 -7.81 16.03
N ILE A 193 -14.15 -7.88 16.03
CA ILE A 193 -14.91 -8.92 15.34
C ILE A 193 -15.45 -8.33 14.04
N GLU A 194 -15.13 -8.94 12.91
CA GLU A 194 -15.74 -8.62 11.62
C GLU A 194 -17.21 -9.06 11.65
N VAL A 195 -18.11 -8.12 11.41
CA VAL A 195 -19.55 -8.35 11.31
C VAL A 195 -20.02 -7.90 9.94
N ARG A 196 -20.77 -8.79 9.29
CA ARG A 196 -21.46 -8.47 8.04
C ARG A 196 -22.94 -8.25 8.34
N PRO A 197 -23.50 -7.12 7.91
CA PRO A 197 -24.92 -6.90 8.08
C PRO A 197 -25.69 -7.96 7.28
N ALA A 198 -26.84 -8.37 7.81
CA ALA A 198 -27.73 -9.27 7.09
C ALA A 198 -28.21 -8.60 5.78
N PRO A 199 -28.56 -9.37 4.72
CA PRO A 199 -29.05 -8.79 3.46
C PRO A 199 -30.27 -7.87 3.60
N LYS A 200 -31.04 -7.98 4.69
CA LYS A 200 -32.21 -7.15 5.02
C LYS A 200 -31.95 -6.17 6.17
N TRP A 201 -30.69 -5.81 6.42
CA TRP A 201 -30.35 -4.86 7.47
C TRP A 201 -30.91 -3.48 7.17
N ASP A 202 -31.56 -2.88 8.16
CA ASP A 202 -32.29 -1.61 8.06
C ASP A 202 -31.40 -0.37 8.14
N GLY A 203 -30.12 -0.54 8.48
CA GLY A 203 -29.17 0.57 8.68
C GLY A 203 -29.35 1.32 10.00
N LEU A 204 -30.36 1.00 10.79
CA LEU A 204 -30.72 1.70 12.03
C LEU A 204 -30.25 0.94 13.27
N THR A 205 -30.14 -0.37 13.18
CA THR A 205 -29.72 -1.22 14.30
C THR A 205 -28.21 -1.52 14.24
N PRO A 206 -27.46 -1.47 15.36
CA PRO A 206 -26.06 -1.86 15.35
C PRO A 206 -25.90 -3.34 14.93
N PRO A 207 -24.99 -3.66 14.01
CA PRO A 207 -24.76 -5.03 13.58
C PRO A 207 -24.20 -5.85 14.76
N ARG A 208 -24.67 -7.10 14.89
CA ARG A 208 -24.31 -7.98 16.01
C ARG A 208 -23.32 -9.04 15.58
N ALA A 209 -22.26 -9.22 16.36
CA ALA A 209 -21.33 -10.32 16.17
C ALA A 209 -22.01 -11.68 16.40
N ASP A 210 -21.86 -12.59 15.43
CA ASP A 210 -22.24 -13.99 15.59
C ASP A 210 -21.08 -14.76 16.22
N LEU A 211 -21.27 -15.21 17.46
CA LEU A 211 -20.29 -15.98 18.23
C LEU A 211 -20.64 -17.47 18.33
N SER A 212 -21.66 -17.93 17.57
CA SER A 212 -22.11 -19.32 17.61
C SER A 212 -21.07 -20.31 17.06
N ARG A 213 -20.16 -19.82 16.21
CA ARG A 213 -19.09 -20.61 15.58
C ARG A 213 -17.73 -20.05 15.93
N PRO A 214 -16.67 -20.88 15.90
CA PRO A 214 -15.29 -20.38 15.97
C PRO A 214 -15.04 -19.34 14.87
N LEU A 215 -14.34 -18.28 15.24
CA LEU A 215 -13.88 -17.23 14.32
C LEU A 215 -12.39 -17.45 14.05
N MET A 216 -11.89 -16.95 12.93
CA MET A 216 -10.47 -16.98 12.61
C MET A 216 -9.83 -15.67 13.10
N LYS A 217 -8.85 -15.78 13.99
CA LYS A 217 -7.98 -14.69 14.38
C LYS A 217 -6.98 -14.44 13.27
N VAL A 218 -7.12 -13.30 12.61
CA VAL A 218 -6.27 -12.84 11.52
C VAL A 218 -5.57 -11.56 11.96
N PHE A 219 -4.27 -11.46 11.69
CA PHE A 219 -3.58 -10.17 11.81
C PHE A 219 -4.02 -9.28 10.66
N ALA A 220 -4.77 -8.21 10.93
CA ALA A 220 -5.16 -7.26 9.89
C ALA A 220 -4.59 -5.88 10.22
N PRO A 221 -3.83 -5.26 9.29
CA PRO A 221 -3.45 -3.86 9.40
C PRO A 221 -4.69 -3.01 9.64
N ARG A 222 -4.66 -2.14 10.67
CA ARG A 222 -5.75 -1.20 10.90
C ARG A 222 -5.49 0.09 10.13
N PRO A 223 -6.54 0.74 9.63
CA PRO A 223 -6.43 2.13 9.22
C PRO A 223 -5.99 2.99 10.41
N GLY A 224 -5.12 3.97 10.15
CA GLY A 224 -4.55 4.83 11.19
C GLY A 224 -5.58 5.65 11.98
N PHE A 225 -6.79 5.84 11.44
CA PHE A 225 -7.87 6.56 12.11
C PHE A 225 -8.58 5.76 13.21
N VAL A 226 -8.39 4.43 13.29
CA VAL A 226 -9.10 3.59 14.26
C VAL A 226 -8.72 3.96 15.68
N GLU A 227 -7.44 4.16 15.97
CA GLU A 227 -6.97 4.54 17.30
C GLU A 227 -7.55 5.89 17.78
N PRO A 228 -7.43 7.01 17.04
CA PRO A 228 -8.00 8.28 17.48
C PRO A 228 -9.53 8.25 17.60
N LEU A 229 -10.23 7.47 16.76
CA LEU A 229 -11.69 7.30 16.87
C LEU A 229 -12.10 6.75 18.24
N TYR A 230 -11.44 5.67 18.68
CA TYR A 230 -11.74 5.04 19.97
C TYR A 230 -11.16 5.81 21.16
N ALA A 231 -10.03 6.50 20.98
CA ALA A 231 -9.42 7.35 22.00
C ALA A 231 -10.35 8.50 22.44
N ARG A 232 -11.11 9.10 21.51
CA ARG A 232 -12.11 10.14 21.82
C ARG A 232 -13.20 9.65 22.78
N SER A 233 -13.50 8.35 22.76
CA SER A 233 -14.47 7.71 23.65
C SER A 233 -13.83 7.12 24.92
N GLY A 234 -12.55 7.42 25.19
CA GLY A 234 -11.83 6.97 26.38
C GLY A 234 -11.29 5.54 26.31
N TYR A 235 -11.28 4.93 25.13
CA TYR A 235 -10.70 3.60 24.90
C TYR A 235 -9.26 3.70 24.38
N ARG A 236 -8.42 2.76 24.81
CA ARG A 236 -7.07 2.58 24.27
C ARG A 236 -7.05 1.36 23.38
N VAL A 237 -6.72 1.56 22.11
CA VAL A 237 -6.56 0.46 21.17
C VAL A 237 -5.14 -0.09 21.32
N LEU A 238 -4.97 -1.37 21.64
CA LEU A 238 -3.65 -1.97 21.80
C LEU A 238 -2.90 -2.04 20.45
N PRO A 239 -1.56 -1.93 20.44
CA PRO A 239 -0.77 -2.24 19.27
C PRO A 239 -0.92 -3.74 18.95
N MET A 240 -1.14 -4.09 17.67
CA MET A 240 -1.37 -5.45 17.17
C MET A 240 -2.70 -6.12 17.56
N ASN A 241 -3.82 -5.47 17.26
CA ASN A 241 -5.09 -6.17 17.40
C ASN A 241 -5.32 -7.10 16.22
N GLY A 242 -5.69 -8.34 16.51
CA GLY A 242 -6.25 -9.24 15.51
C GLY A 242 -7.68 -8.85 15.17
N VAL A 243 -8.09 -9.12 13.94
CA VAL A 243 -9.51 -9.20 13.59
C VAL A 243 -9.94 -10.65 13.66
N LEU A 244 -11.03 -10.90 14.39
CA LEU A 244 -11.73 -12.17 14.43
C LEU A 244 -12.77 -12.16 13.31
N THR A 245 -12.64 -13.06 12.35
CA THR A 245 -13.53 -13.13 11.18
C THR A 245 -13.96 -14.56 10.89
N ALA A 246 -15.19 -14.74 10.42
CA ALA A 246 -15.63 -16.02 9.88
C ALA A 246 -15.00 -16.32 8.51
N GLU A 247 -14.54 -15.31 7.78
CA GLU A 247 -14.01 -15.44 6.42
C GLU A 247 -12.69 -14.65 6.26
N PRO A 248 -11.53 -15.26 6.54
CA PRO A 248 -10.21 -14.62 6.37
C PRO A 248 -10.00 -14.03 4.97
N TRP A 249 -10.54 -14.71 3.94
CA TRP A 249 -10.47 -14.24 2.56
C TRP A 249 -11.14 -12.89 2.36
N GLY A 250 -12.16 -12.59 3.15
CA GLY A 250 -12.79 -11.30 3.14
C GLY A 250 -11.77 -10.19 3.42
N LEU A 251 -11.00 -10.33 4.50
CA LEU A 251 -10.05 -9.30 4.96
C LEU A 251 -8.86 -9.11 4.03
N ALA A 252 -8.53 -10.12 3.23
CA ALA A 252 -7.44 -10.10 2.25
C ALA A 252 -7.82 -9.47 0.89
N ARG A 253 -9.12 -9.40 0.58
CA ARG A 253 -9.61 -8.93 -0.72
C ARG A 253 -9.21 -7.48 -1.06
N PRO A 254 -9.31 -6.48 -0.15
CA PRO A 254 -8.88 -5.12 -0.45
C PRO A 254 -7.39 -5.02 -0.82
N GLN A 255 -6.53 -5.80 -0.16
CA GLN A 255 -5.09 -5.84 -0.44
C GLN A 255 -4.82 -6.53 -1.78
N MET A 256 -5.59 -7.57 -2.14
CA MET A 256 -5.52 -8.17 -3.48
C MET A 256 -5.90 -7.18 -4.59
N ILE A 257 -6.97 -6.41 -4.38
CA ILE A 257 -7.38 -5.35 -5.32
C ILE A 257 -6.27 -4.29 -5.44
N THR A 258 -5.67 -3.89 -4.31
CA THR A 258 -4.52 -2.98 -4.30
C THR A 258 -3.34 -3.54 -5.10
N ALA A 259 -2.99 -4.81 -4.91
CA ALA A 259 -1.94 -5.47 -5.68
C ALA A 259 -2.28 -5.51 -7.19
N ALA A 260 -3.53 -5.78 -7.55
CA ALA A 260 -3.98 -5.75 -8.94
C ALA A 260 -3.84 -4.35 -9.56
N TYR A 261 -4.23 -3.28 -8.84
CA TYR A 261 -4.04 -1.91 -9.30
C TYR A 261 -2.56 -1.55 -9.51
N LEU A 262 -1.68 -1.97 -8.59
CA LEU A 262 -0.23 -1.77 -8.74
C LEU A 262 0.31 -2.48 -9.98
N LEU A 263 -0.16 -3.69 -10.28
CA LEU A 263 0.22 -4.43 -11.49
C LEU A 263 -0.31 -3.77 -12.76
N ILE A 264 -1.54 -3.25 -12.75
CA ILE A 264 -2.10 -2.48 -13.87
C ILE A 264 -1.25 -1.22 -14.12
N LEU A 265 -0.87 -0.49 -13.08
CA LEU A 265 0.02 0.68 -13.21
C LEU A 265 1.41 0.28 -13.75
N ALA A 266 1.94 -0.87 -13.32
CA ALA A 266 3.19 -1.40 -13.86
C ALA A 266 3.07 -1.73 -15.35
N LEU A 267 1.95 -2.30 -15.78
CA LEU A 267 1.65 -2.58 -17.19
C LEU A 267 1.52 -1.29 -18.01
N MET A 268 0.84 -0.27 -17.47
CA MET A 268 0.76 1.05 -18.11
C MET A 268 2.14 1.70 -18.26
N SER A 269 3.00 1.60 -17.24
CA SER A 269 4.39 2.07 -17.32
C SER A 269 5.19 1.31 -18.39
N TRP A 270 4.98 -0.01 -18.51
CA TRP A 270 5.60 -0.81 -19.58
C TRP A 270 5.15 -0.35 -20.97
N ALA A 271 3.85 -0.14 -21.18
CA ALA A 271 3.32 0.37 -22.44
C ALA A 271 3.89 1.77 -22.77
N ALA A 272 3.92 2.68 -21.80
CA ALA A 272 4.53 4.00 -21.97
C ALA A 272 6.01 3.92 -22.36
N GLN A 273 6.77 3.01 -21.72
CA GLN A 273 8.18 2.77 -22.07
C GLN A 273 8.32 2.26 -23.51
N TRP A 274 7.39 1.42 -23.99
CA TRP A 274 7.41 0.91 -25.35
C TRP A 274 7.12 2.00 -26.39
N PHE A 275 6.08 2.82 -26.17
CA PHE A 275 5.81 3.98 -27.02
C PHE A 275 6.99 4.94 -27.08
N GLN A 276 7.64 5.19 -25.94
CA GLN A 276 8.81 6.04 -25.86
C GLN A 276 10.02 5.45 -26.59
N ALA A 277 10.22 4.14 -26.54
CA ALA A 277 11.27 3.47 -27.32
C ALA A 277 11.07 3.67 -28.83
N GLY A 278 9.83 3.54 -29.31
CA GLY A 278 9.47 3.84 -30.70
C GLY A 278 9.70 5.31 -31.07
N HIS A 279 9.26 6.25 -30.22
CA HIS A 279 9.50 7.67 -30.42
C HIS A 279 11.00 8.01 -30.48
N ARG A 280 11.81 7.39 -29.60
CA ARG A 280 13.26 7.56 -29.57
C ARG A 280 13.91 7.06 -30.87
N GLN A 281 13.50 5.89 -31.37
CA GLN A 281 14.01 5.37 -32.65
C GLN A 281 13.68 6.31 -33.81
N ASN A 282 12.46 6.87 -33.82
CA ASN A 282 12.06 7.83 -34.84
C ASN A 282 12.84 9.15 -34.75
N LEU A 283 13.10 9.65 -33.52
CA LEU A 283 13.95 10.82 -33.31
C LEU A 283 15.38 10.56 -33.77
N ALA A 284 15.99 9.43 -33.40
CA ALA A 284 17.35 9.09 -33.81
C ALA A 284 17.49 9.07 -35.35
N ARG A 285 16.56 8.40 -36.05
CA ARG A 285 16.52 8.36 -37.52
C ARG A 285 16.41 9.76 -38.16
N ARG A 286 15.64 10.67 -37.56
CA ARG A 286 15.48 12.06 -38.05
C ARG A 286 16.68 12.94 -37.77
N LEU A 287 17.53 12.56 -36.83
CA LEU A 287 18.73 13.32 -36.44
C LEU A 287 20.00 12.84 -37.15
N GLU A 288 19.97 11.64 -37.75
CA GLU A 288 21.03 11.10 -38.61
C GLU A 288 21.19 11.68 -40.05
N PRO A 289 20.29 12.48 -40.66
CA PRO A 289 20.34 12.71 -42.11
C PRO A 289 21.34 13.77 -42.62
N ASN A 290 22.21 14.36 -41.79
CA ASN A 290 23.18 15.39 -42.25
C ASN A 290 24.65 15.07 -41.93
N ALA A 291 25.03 13.80 -41.81
CA ALA A 291 26.43 13.38 -41.63
C ALA A 291 27.14 13.00 -42.94
N ALA A 292 26.61 13.42 -44.09
CA ALA A 292 27.23 13.29 -45.41
C ALA A 292 27.95 14.59 -45.80
#